data_AF-G8S1Y4-F1
#
_entry.id   AF-G8S1Y4-F1
#
_cell.length_a   1.000
_cell.length_b   1.000
_cell.length_c   1.000
_cell.angle_alpha   90.00
_cell.angle_beta   90.00
_cell.angle_gamma   90.00
#
_symmetry.space_group_name_H-M   'P 1'
#
loop_
_entity.id
_entity.type
_entity.pdbx_description
1 polymer ?
#
loop_
_entity_poly.entity_id
_entity_poly.type
_entity_poly.pdbx_seq_one_letter_code
_entity_poly.pdbx_strand_id
1 'polypeptide(L)' 'MRTDLRNAGAEVVDEPVVTDGNITTSRSPDDLPAFCERILHEFAKAPQPVGAAGRA' A
#
# COMPACT_ATOMS: atom_id res chain seq x y z
N MET A 1 -8.16 12.93 -6.35
CA MET A 1 -7.34 11.87 -5.72
C MET A 1 -8.17 10.61 -5.45
N ARG A 2 -9.10 10.60 -4.48
CA ARG A 2 -9.93 9.40 -4.18
C ARG A 2 -10.87 8.98 -5.32
N THR A 3 -11.40 9.94 -6.08
CA THR A 3 -12.26 9.66 -7.25
C THR A 3 -11.47 9.01 -8.40
N ASP A 4 -10.23 9.45 -8.62
CA ASP A 4 -9.37 8.95 -9.70
C ASP A 4 -8.92 7.51 -9.45
N LEU A 5 -8.61 7.16 -8.20
CA LEU A 5 -8.27 5.79 -7.80
C LEU A 5 -9.44 4.82 -7.99
N ARG A 6 -10.67 5.24 -7.62
CA ARG A 6 -11.88 4.45 -7.87
C ARG A 6 -12.15 4.27 -9.37
N ASN A 7 -11.97 5.32 -10.16
CA ASN A 7 -12.13 5.25 -11.62
C ASN A 7 -11.07 4.35 -12.29
N ALA A 8 -9.89 4.21 -11.68
CA ALA A 8 -8.84 3.29 -12.10
C ALA A 8 -9.07 1.83 -11.63
N GLY A 9 -10.19 1.55 -10.94
CA GLY A 9 -10.55 0.21 -10.46
C GLY A 9 -9.91 -0.19 -9.13
N ALA A 10 -9.31 0.75 -8.39
CA ALA A 10 -8.76 0.47 -7.07
C ALA A 10 -9.87 0.40 -6.02
N GLU A 11 -9.79 -0.59 -5.13
CA GLU A 11 -10.57 -0.63 -3.91
C GLU A 11 -9.97 0.35 -2.90
N VAL A 12 -10.74 1.39 -2.54
CA VAL A 12 -10.30 2.40 -1.57
C VAL A 12 -10.87 2.03 -0.21
N VAL A 13 -10.03 1.49 0.67
CA VAL A 13 -10.36 1.23 2.07
C VAL A 13 -10.01 2.43 2.95
N ASP A 14 -10.80 2.68 4.00
CA ASP A 14 -10.54 3.77 4.94
C ASP A 14 -9.61 3.33 6.08
N GLU A 15 -8.37 3.02 5.71
CA GLU A 15 -7.31 2.59 6.63
C GLU A 15 -6.14 3.59 6.61
N PRO A 16 -5.47 3.84 7.74
CA PRO A 16 -4.37 4.80 7.83
C PRO A 16 -3.20 4.45 6.90
N VAL A 17 -2.89 3.15 6.76
CA VAL A 17 -1.84 2.65 5.85
C VAL A 17 -2.22 1.29 5.29
N VAL A 18 -2.13 1.15 3.97
CA VAL A 18 -2.42 -0.09 3.24
C VAL A 18 -1.16 -0.54 2.50
N THR A 19 -0.88 -1.84 2.51
CA THR A 19 0.18 -2.44 1.69
C THR A 19 -0.45 -3.48 0.77
N ASP A 20 -0.30 -3.28 -0.53
CA ASP A 20 -0.68 -4.24 -1.57
C ASP A 20 0.58 -4.66 -2.33
N GLY A 21 0.96 -5.92 -2.17
CA GLY A 21 2.22 -6.45 -2.68
C GLY A 21 3.43 -5.65 -2.18
N ASN A 22 4.09 -4.92 -3.08
CA ASN A 22 5.24 -4.06 -2.79
C ASN A 22 4.88 -2.56 -2.73
N ILE A 23 3.60 -2.21 -2.84
CA ILE A 23 3.13 -0.82 -2.85
C ILE A 23 2.49 -0.53 -1.50
N THR A 24 3.03 0.45 -0.77
CA THR A 24 2.46 0.93 0.49
C THR A 24 1.95 2.36 0.31
N THR A 25 0.72 2.64 0.75
CA THR A 25 0.05 3.94 0.60
C THR A 25 -0.61 4.38 1.91
N SER A 26 -0.79 5.70 2.10
CA SER A 26 -1.50 6.32 3.23
C SER A 26 -2.53 7.33 2.74
N ARG A 27 -3.46 7.75 3.61
CA ARG A 27 -4.58 8.64 3.21
C ARG A 27 -4.22 10.13 3.26
N SER A 28 -3.43 10.54 4.23
CA SER A 28 -3.04 11.94 4.46
C SER A 28 -1.69 12.03 5.20
N PRO A 29 -1.07 13.23 5.28
CA PRO A 29 0.16 13.44 6.05
C PRO A 29 0.04 13.09 7.54
N ASP A 30 -1.17 13.10 8.10
CA ASP A 30 -1.42 12.76 9.50
C ASP A 30 -1.08 11.29 9.80
N ASP A 31 -1.13 10.41 8.79
CA ASP A 31 -0.82 8.98 8.89
C ASP A 31 0.69 8.69 8.75
N LEU A 32 1.56 9.72 8.66
CA LEU A 32 2.99 9.57 8.43
C LEU A 32 3.72 8.70 9.48
N PRO A 33 3.43 8.80 10.80
CA PRO A 33 4.06 7.93 11.78
C PRO A 33 3.79 6.44 11.51
N ALA A 34 2.54 6.09 11.21
CA ALA A 34 2.14 4.73 10.87
C ALA A 34 2.74 4.28 9.52
N PHE A 35 2.85 5.21 8.56
CA PHE A 35 3.47 4.93 7.27
C PHE A 35 4.94 4.59 7.41
N CYS A 36 5.71 5.39 8.17
CA CYS A 36 7.11 5.13 8.42
C CYS A 36 7.33 3.78 9.12
N GLU A 37 6.51 3.45 10.12
CA GLU A 37 6.55 2.15 10.79
C GLU A 37 6.31 1.00 9.81
N ARG A 38 5.29 1.12 8.94
CA ARG A 38 5.01 0.11 7.91
C ARG A 38 6.17 -0.05 6.94
N ILE A 39 6.77 1.04 6.47
CA ILE A 39 7.91 1.00 5.55
C ILE A 39 9.08 0.24 6.20
N LEU A 40 9.45 0.58 7.43
CA LEU A 40 10.52 -0.14 8.14
C LEU A 40 10.23 -1.64 8.25
N HIS A 41 8.98 -1.99 8.54
CA HIS A 41 8.55 -3.38 8.62
C HIS A 41 8.64 -4.10 7.25
N GLU A 42 8.15 -3.50 6.16
CA GLU A 42 8.21 -4.13 4.83
C GLU A 42 9.64 -4.32 4.32
N PHE A 43 10.55 -3.38 4.60
CA PHE A 43 11.96 -3.53 4.23
C PHE A 43 12.75 -4.48 5.14
N ALA A 44 12.30 -4.70 6.37
CA ALA A 44 12.89 -5.69 7.27
C ALA A 44 12.44 -7.13 6.96
N LYS A 45 11.32 -7.31 6.24
CA LYS A 45 10.87 -8.63 5.78
C LYS A 45 11.81 -9.19 4.71
N ALA A 46 11.90 -10.52 4.65
CA ALA A 46 12.61 -11.20 3.57
C ALA A 46 12.02 -10.80 2.20
N PRO A 47 12.84 -10.74 1.13
CA PRO A 47 12.37 -10.40 -0.20
C PRO A 47 11.19 -11.30 -0.60
N GLN A 48 10.08 -10.69 -0.97
CA GLN A 48 8.95 -11.42 -1.51
C GLN A 48 9.38 -12.06 -2.84
N PRO A 49 9.06 -13.35 -3.09
CA PRO A 49 9.35 -13.96 -4.38
C PRO A 49 8.64 -13.15 -5.47
N VAL A 50 9.40 -12.68 -6.45
CA VAL A 50 8.88 -11.94 -7.60
C VAL A 50 7.99 -12.88 -8.43
N GLY A 51 6.67 -12.86 -8.22
CA GLY A 51 5.80 -13.74 -9.01
C GLY A 51 4.36 -14.00 -8.55
N ALA A 52 3.73 -13.16 -7.72
CA ALA A 52 2.34 -13.42 -7.29
C ALA A 52 1.31 -12.37 -7.73
N ALA A 53 1.64 -11.47 -8.67
CA ALA A 53 0.70 -10.49 -9.21
C ALA A 53 0.40 -10.77 -10.70
N GLY A 54 -0.63 -11.60 -10.93
CA GLY A 54 -1.54 -11.60 -12.08
C GLY A 54 -0.99 -11.48 -13.51
N ARG A 55 -0.79 -12.63 -14.17
CA ARG A 55 -1.24 -12.81 -15.57
C ARG A 55 -2.39 -13.80 -15.56
N ALA A 56 -3.61 -13.31 -15.74
CA ALA A 56 -4.80 -14.05 -16.16
C ALA A 56 -5.66 -13.09 -16.99
#